data_AF-A0A2P2GTN3-F1
#
_entry.id   AF-A0A2P2GTN3-F1
#
_cell.length_a   1.000
_cell.length_b   1.000
_cell.length_c   1.000
_cell.angle_alpha   90.00
_cell.angle_beta   90.00
_cell.angle_gamma   90.00
#
_symmetry.space_group_name_H-M   'P 1'
#
loop_
_entity.id
_entity.type
_entity.pdbx_description
1 polymer ?
#
loop_
_entity_poly.entity_id
_entity_poly.type
_entity_poly.pdbx_seq_one_letter_code
_entity_poly.pdbx_strand_id
1 'polypeptide(L)'
;MGWNISHGGTRYGFSYSGVAMLRDHIKDAATRSERRLLDTVLAKRSSDPFSIPPRDARRMGDVLLAVADRLPVAGGDDWQGMARQIGESAIRAADANEPWRWS
;
A
#
# COMPACT_ATOMS: atom_id res chain seq x y z
N MET A 1 -3.93 13.49 10.56
CA MET A 1 -4.33 12.09 10.86
C MET A 1 -3.78 11.20 9.75
N GLY A 2 -3.37 9.98 10.06
CA GLY A 2 -2.65 9.12 9.12
C GLY A 2 -2.75 7.64 9.48
N TRP A 3 -2.33 6.80 8.54
CA TRP A 3 -2.19 5.36 8.69
C TRP A 3 -0.84 5.00 9.28
N ASN A 4 -0.85 4.15 10.29
CA ASN A 4 0.30 3.38 10.72
C ASN A 4 0.18 1.97 10.17
N ILE A 5 1.13 1.58 9.34
CA ILE A 5 1.28 0.21 8.87
C ILE A 5 2.26 -0.50 9.81
N SER A 6 1.85 -1.63 10.37
CA SER A 6 2.70 -2.44 11.25
C SER A 6 2.83 -3.87 10.77
N HIS A 7 4.08 -4.37 10.78
CA HIS A 7 4.45 -5.75 10.46
C HIS A 7 5.86 -6.05 10.99
N GLY A 8 6.12 -7.25 11.50
CA GLY A 8 7.47 -7.71 11.85
C GLY A 8 8.30 -6.74 12.72
N GLY A 9 7.68 -5.99 13.63
CA GLY A 9 8.33 -5.01 14.51
C GLY A 9 8.61 -3.62 13.89
N THR A 10 8.42 -3.43 12.59
CA THR A 10 8.52 -2.11 11.93
C THR A 10 7.18 -1.39 11.85
N ARG A 11 7.21 -0.05 11.98
CA ARG A 11 6.04 0.83 11.83
C ARG A 11 6.35 1.94 10.84
N TYR A 12 5.49 2.09 9.84
CA TYR A 12 5.56 3.19 8.88
C TYR A 12 4.30 4.05 8.99
N GLY A 13 4.48 5.37 9.09
CA GLY A 13 3.39 6.34 9.17
C GLY A 13 3.19 7.04 7.83
N PHE A 14 1.96 7.04 7.33
CA PHE A 14 1.55 7.72 6.10
C PHE A 14 0.37 8.64 6.37
N SER A 15 0.33 9.84 5.78
CA SER A 15 -0.85 10.70 5.90
C SER A 15 -2.04 10.10 5.12
N TYR A 16 -3.28 10.30 5.60
CA TYR A 16 -4.46 9.84 4.86
C TYR A 16 -4.55 10.47 3.48
N SER A 17 -4.20 11.75 3.36
CA SER A 17 -4.12 12.46 2.08
C SER A 17 -3.03 11.88 1.18
N GLY A 18 -1.87 11.52 1.72
CA GLY A 18 -0.79 10.87 0.98
C GLY A 18 -1.24 9.52 0.39
N VAL A 19 -1.89 8.67 1.19
CA VAL A 19 -2.42 7.38 0.71
C VAL A 19 -3.54 7.59 -0.33
N ALA A 20 -4.38 8.61 -0.16
CA ALA A 20 -5.41 8.96 -1.14
C ALA A 20 -4.82 9.45 -2.46
N MET A 21 -3.80 10.32 -2.42
CA MET A 21 -3.09 10.79 -3.62
C MET A 21 -2.35 9.66 -4.31
N LEU A 22 -1.65 8.80 -3.55
CA LEU A 22 -1.02 7.60 -4.10
C LEU A 22 -2.05 6.72 -4.81
N ARG A 23 -3.22 6.50 -4.20
CA ARG A 23 -4.30 5.75 -4.82
C ARG A 23 -4.71 6.37 -6.16
N ASP A 24 -4.84 7.69 -6.24
CA ASP A 24 -5.21 8.37 -7.47
C ASP A 24 -4.15 8.19 -8.56
N HIS A 25 -2.85 8.32 -8.24
CA HIS A 25 -1.78 8.02 -9.19
C HIS A 25 -1.76 6.54 -9.62
N ILE A 26 -2.05 5.61 -8.70
CA ILE A 26 -2.19 4.18 -9.01
C ILE A 26 -3.35 3.94 -9.99
N LYS A 27 -4.45 4.72 -9.92
CA LYS A 27 -5.57 4.53 -10.87
C LYS A 27 -5.16 4.80 -12.31
N ASP A 28 -4.21 5.70 -12.52
CA ASP A 28 -3.73 6.07 -13.85
C ASP A 28 -2.65 5.09 -14.33
N ALA A 29 -1.86 4.52 -13.42
CA ALA A 29 -0.74 3.61 -13.75
C ALA A 29 -1.10 2.11 -13.77
N ALA A 30 -2.14 1.70 -13.04
CA ALA A 30 -2.52 0.29 -12.88
C ALA A 30 -3.64 -0.14 -13.84
N THR A 31 -3.61 -1.41 -14.24
CA THR A 31 -4.73 -2.04 -14.96
C THR A 31 -5.98 -2.12 -14.08
N ARG A 32 -7.14 -2.31 -14.71
CA ARG A 32 -8.43 -2.44 -13.98
C ARG A 32 -8.41 -3.54 -12.92
N SER A 33 -7.73 -4.66 -13.18
CA SER A 33 -7.63 -5.80 -12.27
C SER A 33 -6.74 -5.50 -11.06
N GLU A 34 -5.55 -4.93 -11.31
CA GLU A 34 -4.62 -4.48 -10.26
C GLU A 34 -5.30 -3.43 -9.37
N ARG A 35 -5.95 -2.44 -9.99
CA ARG A 35 -6.70 -1.41 -9.27
C ARG A 35 -7.79 -2.00 -8.37
N ARG A 36 -8.60 -2.94 -8.87
CA ARG A 36 -9.65 -3.59 -8.06
C ARG A 36 -9.08 -4.28 -6.82
N LEU A 37 -7.93 -4.92 -6.96
CA LEU A 37 -7.24 -5.54 -5.82
C LEU A 37 -6.79 -4.48 -4.82
N LEU A 38 -6.09 -3.45 -5.27
CA LEU A 38 -5.53 -2.40 -4.39
C LEU A 38 -6.61 -1.52 -3.75
N ASP A 39 -7.73 -1.29 -4.43
CA ASP A 39 -8.87 -0.52 -3.91
C ASP A 39 -9.44 -1.15 -2.62
N THR A 40 -9.28 -2.46 -2.39
CA THR A 40 -9.74 -3.10 -1.14
C THR A 40 -9.04 -2.54 0.11
N VAL A 41 -7.84 -1.99 -0.06
CA VAL A 41 -6.99 -1.45 1.00
C VAL A 41 -6.95 0.07 0.91
N LEU A 42 -6.54 0.60 -0.25
CA LEU A 42 -6.26 2.02 -0.43
C LEU A 42 -7.53 2.87 -0.46
N ALA A 43 -8.71 2.27 -0.71
CA ALA A 43 -9.98 3.00 -0.68
C ALA A 43 -10.56 3.15 0.73
N LYS A 44 -10.00 2.50 1.75
CA LYS A 44 -10.49 2.62 3.13
C LYS A 44 -10.20 4.03 3.64
N ARG A 45 -11.28 4.71 4.02
CA ARG A 45 -11.28 6.11 4.50
C ARG A 45 -11.46 6.23 6.02
N SER A 46 -11.81 5.14 6.71
CA SER A 46 -11.97 5.17 8.16
C SER A 46 -10.64 4.95 8.86
N SER A 47 -10.48 5.52 10.04
CA SER A 47 -9.37 5.24 10.96
C SER A 47 -9.50 3.88 11.64
N ASP A 48 -10.49 3.05 11.25
CA ASP A 48 -10.72 1.78 11.91
C ASP A 48 -9.57 0.83 11.56
N PRO A 49 -8.87 0.31 12.56
CA PRO A 49 -7.80 -0.63 12.31
C PRO A 49 -8.33 -1.86 11.56
N PHE A 50 -7.60 -2.30 10.56
CA PHE A 50 -7.93 -3.51 9.82
C PHE A 50 -6.67 -4.32 9.55
N SER A 51 -6.88 -5.58 9.18
CA SER A 51 -5.78 -6.50 8.88
C SER A 51 -6.07 -7.28 7.61
N ILE A 52 -5.00 -7.59 6.88
CA ILE A 52 -5.04 -8.37 5.66
C ILE A 52 -4.27 -9.68 5.90
N PRO A 53 -4.85 -10.84 5.56
CA PRO A 53 -4.16 -12.12 5.71
C PRO A 53 -2.83 -12.18 4.94
N PRO A 54 -1.83 -12.95 5.40
CA PRO A 54 -0.51 -13.06 4.76
C PRO A 54 -0.56 -13.31 3.25
N ARG A 55 -1.44 -14.22 2.81
CA ARG A 55 -1.60 -14.58 1.39
C ARG A 55 -2.05 -13.40 0.53
N ASP A 56 -3.01 -12.63 1.03
CA ASP A 56 -3.54 -11.46 0.32
C ASP A 56 -2.55 -10.30 0.40
N ALA A 57 -1.85 -10.14 1.53
CA ALA A 57 -0.80 -9.15 1.70
C ALA A 57 0.32 -9.35 0.68
N ARG A 58 0.79 -10.58 0.46
CA ARG A 58 1.79 -10.87 -0.58
C ARG A 58 1.30 -10.44 -1.96
N ARG A 59 0.10 -10.88 -2.32
CA ARG A 59 -0.50 -10.56 -3.63
C ARG A 59 -0.61 -9.06 -3.85
N MET A 60 -1.01 -8.31 -2.83
CA MET A 60 -1.11 -6.84 -2.89
C MET A 60 0.26 -6.18 -2.94
N GLY A 61 1.23 -6.70 -2.20
CA GLY A 61 2.61 -6.23 -2.21
C GLY A 61 3.26 -6.37 -3.58
N ASP A 62 3.16 -7.55 -4.20
CA ASP A 62 3.69 -7.80 -5.54
C ASP A 62 3.08 -6.84 -6.58
N VAL A 63 1.76 -6.59 -6.50
CA VAL A 63 1.07 -5.64 -7.39
C VAL A 63 1.50 -4.19 -7.11
N LEU A 64 1.66 -3.79 -5.85
CA LEU A 64 2.15 -2.46 -5.49
C LEU A 64 3.56 -2.21 -6.03
N LEU A 65 4.47 -3.18 -5.90
CA LEU A 65 5.82 -3.07 -6.45
C LEU A 65 5.79 -2.97 -7.97
N ALA A 66 5.01 -3.82 -8.64
CA ALA A 66 4.87 -3.78 -10.10
C ALA A 66 4.26 -2.47 -10.62
N VAL A 67 3.32 -1.88 -9.88
CA VAL A 67 2.72 -0.58 -10.21
C VAL A 67 3.67 0.57 -9.88
N ALA A 68 4.48 0.46 -8.83
CA ALA A 68 5.41 1.51 -8.40
C ALA A 68 6.36 1.93 -9.53
N ASP A 69 6.85 0.96 -10.33
CA ASP A 69 7.72 1.23 -11.47
C ASP A 69 7.03 1.99 -12.61
N ARG A 70 5.70 2.02 -12.63
CA ARG A 70 4.86 2.71 -13.62
C ARG A 70 4.37 4.07 -13.13
N LEU A 71 4.57 4.40 -11.85
CA LEU A 71 4.12 5.67 -11.29
C LEU A 71 5.00 6.82 -11.78
N PRO A 72 4.42 8.01 -12.03
CA PRO A 72 5.19 9.17 -12.43
C PRO A 72 6.13 9.63 -11.31
N VAL A 73 7.34 10.05 -11.67
CA VAL A 73 8.18 10.87 -10.79
C VAL A 73 7.66 12.30 -10.87
N ALA A 74 6.65 12.63 -10.06
CA ALA A 74 5.94 13.89 -10.15
C ALA A 74 6.47 14.91 -9.13
N GLY A 75 7.08 16.00 -9.63
CA GLY A 75 7.09 17.30 -8.94
C GLY A 75 7.73 17.39 -7.55
N GLY A 76 8.57 16.43 -7.13
CA GLY A 76 9.21 16.41 -5.81
C GLY A 76 8.61 15.42 -4.81
N ASP A 77 7.47 14.80 -5.13
CA ASP A 77 6.86 13.75 -4.32
C ASP A 77 7.25 12.36 -4.85
N ASP A 78 7.86 11.55 -3.98
CA ASP A 78 8.33 10.20 -4.31
C ASP A 78 7.20 9.16 -4.19
N TRP A 79 6.24 9.21 -5.12
CA TRP A 79 5.13 8.23 -5.18
C TRP A 79 5.62 6.81 -5.43
N GLN A 80 6.71 6.66 -6.18
CA GLN A 80 7.35 5.35 -6.41
C GLN A 80 7.87 4.80 -5.09
N GLY A 81 8.61 5.60 -4.32
CA GLY A 81 9.13 5.23 -3.01
C GLY A 81 8.01 4.89 -2.03
N MET A 82 6.95 5.69 -1.99
CA MET A 82 5.79 5.40 -1.14
C MET A 82 5.11 4.07 -1.51
N ALA A 83 4.86 3.84 -2.81
CA ALA A 83 4.28 2.59 -3.29
C ALA A 83 5.18 1.37 -3.00
N ARG A 84 6.49 1.52 -3.20
CA ARG A 84 7.48 0.49 -2.88
C ARG A 84 7.50 0.18 -1.40
N GLN A 85 7.53 1.19 -0.54
CA GLN A 85 7.55 1.02 0.90
C GLN A 85 6.30 0.30 1.42
N ILE A 86 5.11 0.67 0.90
CA ILE A 86 3.86 -0.02 1.24
C ILE A 86 3.88 -1.45 0.68
N GLY A 87 4.34 -1.66 -0.55
CA GLY A 87 4.44 -2.99 -1.16
C GLY A 87 5.37 -3.93 -0.39
N GLU A 88 6.57 -3.46 -0.07
CA GLU A 88 7.54 -4.19 0.75
C GLU A 88 6.99 -4.49 2.15
N SER A 89 6.25 -3.55 2.74
CA SER A 89 5.60 -3.76 4.04
C SER A 89 4.64 -4.97 4.02
N ALA A 90 3.88 -5.10 2.93
CA ALA A 90 2.93 -6.18 2.74
C ALA A 90 3.64 -7.52 2.48
N ILE A 91 4.73 -7.52 1.69
CA ILE A 91 5.55 -8.70 1.44
C ILE A 91 6.22 -9.18 2.73
N ARG A 92 6.82 -8.28 3.53
CA ARG A 92 7.44 -8.65 4.81
C ARG A 92 6.44 -9.25 5.79
N ALA A 93 5.23 -8.68 5.88
CA ALA A 93 4.16 -9.27 6.68
C ALA A 93 3.84 -10.70 6.22
N ALA A 94 3.74 -10.90 4.90
CA ALA A 94 3.47 -12.20 4.33
C ALA A 94 4.60 -13.22 4.55
N ASP A 95 5.86 -12.81 4.39
CA ASP A 95 7.06 -13.64 4.62
C ASP A 95 7.17 -14.05 6.10
N ALA A 96 6.80 -13.16 7.02
CA ALA A 96 6.69 -13.47 8.44
C ALA A 96 5.46 -14.32 8.80
N ASN A 97 4.60 -14.65 7.82
CA ASN A 97 3.30 -15.28 8.03
C ASN A 97 2.42 -14.53 9.06
N GLU A 98 2.55 -13.20 9.10
CA GLU A 98 1.82 -12.30 9.97
C GLU A 98 0.77 -11.50 9.20
N PRO A 99 -0.36 -11.13 9.84
CA PRO A 99 -1.33 -10.24 9.21
C PRO A 99 -0.72 -8.86 8.98
N TRP A 100 -0.96 -8.29 7.79
CA TRP A 100 -0.56 -6.93 7.46
C TRP A 100 -1.57 -5.94 8.05
N ARG A 101 -1.15 -5.19 9.08
CA ARG A 101 -2.05 -4.36 9.89
C ARG A 101 -1.94 -2.89 9.53
N TRP A 102 -3.10 -2.26 9.41
CA TRP A 102 -3.29 -0.83 9.19
C TRP A 102 -4.08 -0.27 10.38
N SER A 103 -3.59 0.79 11.02
CA SER A 103 -4.18 1.40 12.23
C SER A 103 -3.91 2.90 12.35
#